data_AF-A0A849TS84-F1
#
_entry.id   AF-A0A849TS84-F1
#
_cell.length_a   1.000
_cell.length_b   1.000
_cell.length_c   1.000
_cell.angle_alpha   90.00
_cell.angle_beta   90.00
_cell.angle_gamma   90.00
#
_symmetry.space_group_name_H-M   'P 1'
#
loop_
_entity.id
_entity.type
_entity.pdbx_description
1 polymer ?
#
loop_
_entity_poly.entity_id
_entity_poly.type
_entity_poly.pdbx_seq_one_letter_code
_entity_poly.pdbx_strand_id
1 'polypeptide(L)'
;MLHRMALRVIPSLSLAVTEDAVRRKKRVVMFVPGLIAFGVYRLAKHLVPMTEPLVLLAVSSLVAMVTALLAYRVGRAASWSAIVQQDGLKILGWLGGWIGAVYGVQLSLLVLTLLWIMHYSYLQHPDGPAMMAIIISCTSVARDAFEIGHVRKLSVLGRPFLTFPDGEQLRVLVQRRAWQVGPWALVGLSLGALTSLSGLAVASEQGAALAQLVTVTLLGGGLALCAYFGGLYPASSWLHSLRQTAPGELLKYWWWPGMAFASTYYLVAMGVLLFVVRQPTMTVGATAVMGALVTAMMGVYGYYLGDRRHVEDEQAPQLSPGMLRCPFMMGILGKSIGADGAAGGFALGKTGTKG
;
A
#
# COMPACT_ATOMS: atom_id res chain seq x y z
N MET A 1 0.30 -5.10 -4.41
CA MET A 1 0.53 -3.81 -3.73
C MET A 1 -0.60 -3.38 -2.77
N LEU A 2 -1.69 -4.15 -2.62
CA LEU A 2 -2.81 -3.82 -1.73
C LEU A 2 -2.39 -3.65 -0.27
N HIS A 3 -1.43 -4.45 0.20
CA HIS A 3 -0.87 -4.37 1.55
C HIS A 3 -0.43 -2.94 1.90
N ARG A 4 0.19 -2.25 0.93
CA ARG A 4 0.68 -0.89 1.09
C ARG A 4 -0.45 0.14 1.11
N MET A 5 -1.53 -0.06 0.35
CA MET A 5 -2.72 0.79 0.44
C MET A 5 -3.37 0.65 1.82
N ALA A 6 -3.51 -0.59 2.30
CA ALA A 6 -4.08 -0.89 3.60
C ALA A 6 -3.29 -0.25 4.75
N LEU A 7 -1.95 -0.38 4.75
CA LEU A 7 -1.07 0.23 5.77
C LEU A 7 -1.17 1.77 5.88
N ARG A 8 -1.84 2.41 4.93
CA ARG A 8 -1.89 3.87 4.81
C ARG A 8 -3.28 4.46 4.93
N VAL A 9 -4.27 3.75 4.40
CA VAL A 9 -5.68 4.18 4.46
C VAL A 9 -6.33 3.76 5.76
N ILE A 10 -5.98 2.57 6.26
CA ILE A 10 -6.58 2.03 7.49
C ILE A 10 -5.98 2.77 8.69
N PRO A 11 -6.78 3.51 9.49
CA PRO A 11 -6.27 4.37 10.56
C PRO A 11 -5.39 3.62 11.56
N SER A 12 -5.81 2.44 12.02
CA SER A 12 -5.07 1.65 13.01
C SER A 12 -3.65 1.31 12.54
N LEU A 13 -3.53 0.88 11.29
CA LEU A 13 -2.25 0.52 10.67
C LEU A 13 -1.40 1.76 10.36
N SER A 14 -2.03 2.83 9.87
CA SER A 14 -1.34 4.07 9.50
C SER A 14 -0.71 4.74 10.71
N LEU A 15 -1.42 4.79 11.85
CA LEU A 15 -0.88 5.31 13.11
C LEU A 15 0.32 4.50 13.59
N ALA A 16 0.24 3.17 13.55
CA ALA A 16 1.33 2.29 13.98
C ALA A 16 2.63 2.48 13.18
N VAL A 17 2.54 2.79 11.89
CA VAL A 17 3.73 2.93 11.02
C VAL A 17 4.25 4.37 10.87
N THR A 18 3.55 5.34 11.45
CA THR A 18 3.89 6.78 11.35
C THR A 18 4.56 7.35 12.60
N GLU A 19 4.70 6.57 13.67
CA GLU A 19 5.45 6.96 14.88
C GLU A 19 6.90 7.37 14.55
N ASP A 20 7.40 8.45 15.16
CA ASP A 20 8.69 9.04 14.79
C ASP A 20 9.89 8.10 15.02
N ALA A 21 9.82 7.28 16.07
CA ALA A 21 10.83 6.25 16.34
C ALA A 21 10.89 5.21 15.20
N VAL A 22 9.74 4.82 14.67
CA VAL A 22 9.59 3.87 13.56
C VAL A 22 10.08 4.52 12.26
N ARG A 23 9.74 5.80 12.01
CA ARG A 23 10.20 6.56 10.84
C ARG A 23 11.73 6.70 10.79
N ARG A 24 12.39 6.90 11.93
CA ARG A 24 13.86 6.96 12.00
C ARG A 24 14.49 5.63 11.64
N LYS A 25 14.04 4.52 12.25
CA LYS A 25 14.54 3.17 11.94
C LYS A 25 14.27 2.78 10.49
N LYS A 26 13.09 3.11 9.98
CA LYS A 26 12.69 2.88 8.59
C LYS A 26 13.66 3.50 7.57
N ARG A 27 14.18 4.71 7.82
CA ARG A 27 15.18 5.32 6.92
C ARG A 27 16.45 4.48 6.81
N VAL A 28 16.93 3.93 7.93
CA VAL A 28 18.12 3.06 7.95
C VAL A 28 17.82 1.73 7.25
N VAL A 29 16.65 1.14 7.53
CA VAL A 29 16.19 -0.10 6.89
C VAL A 29 15.95 0.06 5.39
N MET A 30 15.71 1.29 4.90
CA MET A 30 15.66 1.56 3.47
C MET A 30 17.05 1.76 2.88
N PHE A 31 17.98 2.43 3.57
CA PHE A 31 19.31 2.73 3.03
C PHE A 31 20.17 1.47 2.85
N VAL A 32 20.27 0.63 3.88
CA VAL A 32 21.21 -0.51 3.89
C VAL A 32 20.90 -1.54 2.79
N PRO A 33 19.64 -1.99 2.60
CA PRO A 33 19.33 -2.94 1.54
C PRO A 33 19.55 -2.38 0.14
N GLY A 34 19.41 -1.07 -0.06
CA GLY A 34 19.72 -0.42 -1.33
C GLY A 34 21.21 -0.51 -1.68
N LEU A 35 22.08 -0.27 -0.70
CA LEU A 35 23.54 -0.41 -0.87
C LEU A 35 23.95 -1.87 -1.13
N ILE A 36 23.35 -2.81 -0.39
CA ILE A 36 23.58 -4.25 -0.60
C ILE A 36 23.10 -4.65 -2.00
N ALA A 37 21.91 -4.22 -2.42
CA ALA A 37 21.38 -4.48 -3.76
C ALA A 37 22.30 -3.94 -4.87
N PHE A 38 22.89 -2.76 -4.68
CA PHE A 38 23.91 -2.25 -5.60
C PHE A 38 25.13 -3.16 -5.68
N GLY A 39 25.66 -3.60 -4.54
CA GLY A 39 26.77 -4.55 -4.48
C GLY A 39 26.44 -5.88 -5.17
N VAL A 40 25.25 -6.44 -4.91
CA VAL A 40 24.76 -7.67 -5.54
C VAL A 40 24.63 -7.49 -7.05
N TYR A 41 24.07 -6.36 -7.52
CA TYR A 41 24.02 -6.06 -8.96
C TYR A 41 25.41 -6.04 -9.59
N ARG A 42 26.36 -5.35 -8.95
CA ARG A 42 27.74 -5.24 -9.44
C ARG A 42 28.45 -6.59 -9.52
N LEU A 43 28.12 -7.54 -8.66
CA LEU A 43 28.63 -8.91 -8.74
C LEU A 43 27.88 -9.74 -9.79
N ALA A 44 26.54 -9.71 -9.76
CA ALA A 44 25.68 -10.52 -10.61
C ALA A 44 25.90 -10.27 -12.10
N LYS A 45 26.20 -9.03 -12.51
CA LYS A 45 26.51 -8.70 -13.91
C LYS A 45 27.73 -9.44 -14.48
N HIS A 46 28.61 -9.97 -13.63
CA HIS A 46 29.76 -10.77 -14.05
C HIS A 46 29.45 -12.27 -14.14
N LEU A 47 28.31 -12.71 -13.58
CA LEU A 47 27.96 -14.12 -13.45
C LEU A 47 26.80 -14.53 -14.35
N VAL A 48 25.86 -13.60 -14.63
CA VAL A 48 24.59 -13.91 -15.31
C VAL A 48 24.28 -12.80 -16.33
N PRO A 49 23.67 -13.10 -17.50
CA PRO A 49 23.31 -12.09 -18.48
C PRO A 49 22.19 -11.16 -17.98
N MET A 50 22.58 -10.05 -17.34
CA MET A 50 21.67 -9.01 -16.83
C MET A 50 21.03 -8.17 -17.93
N THR A 51 21.29 -8.49 -19.21
CA THR A 51 20.63 -7.94 -20.40
C THR A 51 19.30 -8.64 -20.70
N GLU A 52 19.09 -9.84 -20.15
CA GLU A 52 17.82 -10.55 -20.28
C GLU A 52 16.83 -10.09 -19.19
N PRO A 53 15.64 -9.56 -19.55
CA PRO A 53 14.70 -9.06 -18.55
C PRO A 53 14.28 -10.12 -17.53
N LEU A 54 14.07 -11.37 -17.95
CA LEU A 54 13.63 -12.44 -17.04
C LEU A 54 14.71 -12.78 -16.00
N VAL A 55 15.97 -12.80 -16.41
CA VAL A 55 17.12 -12.99 -15.51
C VAL A 55 17.18 -11.85 -14.51
N LEU A 56 17.08 -10.60 -14.98
CA LEU A 56 17.05 -9.42 -14.11
C LEU A 56 15.92 -9.52 -13.07
N LEU A 57 14.70 -9.87 -13.51
CA LEU A 57 13.55 -10.01 -12.63
C LEU A 57 13.74 -11.15 -11.62
N ALA A 58 14.34 -12.28 -12.02
CA ALA A 58 14.64 -13.39 -11.14
C ALA A 58 15.67 -13.01 -10.07
N VAL A 59 16.78 -12.37 -10.46
CA VAL A 59 17.80 -11.87 -9.51
C VAL A 59 17.20 -10.84 -8.57
N SER A 60 16.45 -9.88 -9.11
CA SER A 60 15.74 -8.86 -8.33
C SER A 60 14.78 -9.48 -7.31
N SER A 61 14.04 -10.51 -7.71
CA SER A 61 13.09 -11.24 -6.88
C SER A 61 13.78 -11.99 -5.74
N LEU A 62 14.91 -12.67 -6.02
CA LEU A 62 15.69 -13.39 -5.01
C LEU A 62 16.25 -12.43 -3.96
N VAL A 63 16.83 -11.31 -4.41
CA VAL A 63 17.33 -10.26 -3.51
C VAL A 63 16.19 -9.72 -2.64
N ALA A 64 15.07 -9.35 -3.27
CA ALA A 64 13.90 -8.83 -2.57
C ALA A 64 13.30 -9.83 -1.57
N MET A 65 13.29 -11.14 -1.87
CA MET A 65 12.83 -12.19 -0.96
C MET A 65 13.68 -12.27 0.31
N VAL A 66 15.00 -12.31 0.17
CA VAL A 66 15.92 -12.31 1.32
C VAL A 66 15.76 -11.01 2.11
N THR A 67 15.70 -9.87 1.42
CA THR A 67 15.51 -8.57 2.05
C THR A 67 14.19 -8.47 2.82
N ALA A 68 13.08 -8.99 2.28
CA ALA A 68 11.79 -8.98 2.93
C ALA A 68 11.84 -9.72 4.27
N LEU A 69 12.39 -10.94 4.28
CA LEU A 69 12.52 -11.76 5.48
C LEU A 69 13.39 -11.07 6.55
N LEU A 70 14.55 -10.53 6.15
CA LEU A 70 15.45 -9.83 7.07
C LEU A 70 14.83 -8.54 7.61
N ALA A 71 14.21 -7.72 6.75
CA ALA A 71 13.59 -6.46 7.16
C ALA A 71 12.38 -6.70 8.07
N TYR A 72 11.59 -7.75 7.81
CA TYR A 72 10.51 -8.18 8.69
C TYR A 72 11.03 -8.61 10.06
N ARG A 73 12.11 -9.39 10.13
CA ARG A 73 12.75 -9.72 11.41
C ARG A 73 13.16 -8.45 12.18
N VAL A 74 13.73 -7.47 11.49
CA VAL A 74 14.10 -6.18 12.10
C VAL A 74 12.86 -5.43 12.61
N GLY A 75 11.75 -5.44 11.86
CA GLY A 75 10.47 -4.86 12.29
C GLY A 75 9.84 -5.59 13.48
N ARG A 76 9.90 -6.93 13.48
CA ARG A 76 9.44 -7.79 14.58
C ARG A 76 10.27 -7.63 15.84
N ALA A 77 11.55 -7.28 15.70
CA ALA A 77 12.53 -7.18 16.78
C ALA A 77 12.58 -8.45 17.66
N ALA A 78 12.55 -9.62 17.02
CA ALA A 78 12.53 -10.93 17.67
C ALA A 78 13.54 -11.90 17.02
N SER A 79 13.86 -12.99 17.73
CA SER A 79 14.66 -14.08 17.18
C SER A 79 13.88 -14.87 16.12
N TRP A 80 14.59 -15.57 15.23
CA TRP A 80 13.94 -16.41 14.21
C TRP A 80 13.10 -17.53 14.81
N SER A 81 13.54 -18.13 15.93
CA SER A 81 12.78 -19.15 16.64
C SER A 81 11.44 -18.62 17.13
N ALA A 82 11.43 -17.44 17.76
CA ALA A 82 10.21 -16.79 18.23
C ALA A 82 9.28 -16.42 17.07
N ILE A 83 9.83 -15.92 15.95
CA ILE A 83 9.04 -15.58 14.76
C ILE A 83 8.36 -16.82 14.18
N VAL A 84 9.10 -17.92 14.01
CA VAL A 84 8.53 -19.17 13.47
C VAL A 84 7.44 -19.74 14.39
N GLN A 85 7.65 -19.68 15.71
CA GLN A 85 6.68 -20.16 16.69
C GLN A 85 5.43 -19.29 16.79
N GLN A 86 5.58 -17.96 16.75
CA GLN A 86 4.47 -17.01 16.99
C GLN A 86 3.72 -16.59 15.72
N ASP A 87 4.41 -16.50 14.58
CA ASP A 87 3.83 -16.01 13.32
C ASP A 87 3.54 -17.15 12.35
N GLY A 88 4.23 -18.28 12.50
CA GLY A 88 4.07 -19.47 11.67
C GLY A 88 4.66 -19.34 10.27
N LEU A 89 4.83 -20.49 9.61
CA LEU A 89 5.40 -20.57 8.26
C LEU A 89 4.49 -19.96 7.19
N LYS A 90 3.17 -19.90 7.43
CA LYS A 90 2.21 -19.30 6.49
C LYS A 90 2.53 -17.81 6.25
N ILE A 91 2.76 -17.05 7.33
CA ILE A 91 3.07 -15.61 7.22
C ILE A 91 4.46 -15.41 6.60
N LEU A 92 5.45 -16.22 7.00
CA LEU A 92 6.80 -16.13 6.42
C LEU A 92 6.82 -16.50 4.93
N GLY A 93 6.09 -17.53 4.53
CA GLY A 93 5.93 -17.93 3.12
C GLY A 93 5.21 -16.86 2.30
N TRP A 94 4.13 -16.28 2.84
CA TRP A 94 3.47 -15.13 2.21
C TRP A 94 4.39 -13.92 2.10
N LEU A 95 5.15 -13.60 3.15
CA LEU A 95 6.06 -12.46 3.13
C LEU A 95 7.20 -12.68 2.12
N GLY A 96 7.87 -13.83 2.14
CA GLY A 96 8.95 -14.14 1.20
C GLY A 96 8.44 -14.23 -0.25
N GLY A 97 7.35 -14.95 -0.48
CA GLY A 97 6.79 -15.19 -1.80
C GLY A 97 6.04 -13.97 -2.37
N TRP A 98 5.02 -13.45 -1.66
CA TRP A 98 4.20 -12.36 -2.19
C TRP A 98 4.83 -10.99 -2.04
N ILE A 99 5.38 -10.66 -0.86
CA ILE A 99 5.97 -9.33 -0.61
C ILE A 99 7.41 -9.25 -1.11
N GLY A 100 8.20 -10.31 -0.95
CA GLY A 100 9.57 -10.39 -1.43
C GLY A 100 9.62 -10.58 -2.94
N ALA A 101 9.22 -11.77 -3.40
CA ALA A 101 9.38 -12.16 -4.80
C ALA A 101 8.40 -11.41 -5.74
N VAL A 102 7.10 -11.66 -5.62
CA VAL A 102 6.11 -11.12 -6.58
C VAL A 102 6.08 -9.59 -6.56
N TYR A 103 5.98 -8.97 -5.38
CA TYR A 103 5.97 -7.51 -5.29
C TYR A 103 7.33 -6.88 -5.68
N GLY A 104 8.45 -7.57 -5.43
CA GLY A 104 9.77 -7.18 -5.95
C GLY A 104 9.80 -7.12 -7.47
N VAL A 105 9.30 -8.16 -8.15
CA VAL A 105 9.17 -8.20 -9.62
C VAL A 105 8.28 -7.06 -10.12
N GLN A 106 7.12 -6.84 -9.50
CA GLN A 106 6.22 -5.75 -9.87
C GLN A 106 6.92 -4.39 -9.80
N LEU A 107 7.66 -4.11 -8.72
CA LEU A 107 8.37 -2.86 -8.57
C LEU A 107 9.52 -2.69 -9.57
N SER A 108 10.24 -3.76 -9.90
CA SER A 108 11.27 -3.73 -10.94
C SER A 108 10.67 -3.43 -12.31
N LEU A 109 9.55 -4.09 -12.67
CA LEU A 109 8.81 -3.80 -13.90
C LEU A 109 8.33 -2.35 -13.96
N LEU A 110 7.81 -1.82 -12.84
CA LEU A 110 7.40 -0.43 -12.74
C LEU A 110 8.56 0.52 -13.07
N VAL A 111 9.74 0.29 -12.51
CA VAL A 111 10.92 1.13 -12.73
C VAL A 111 11.37 1.06 -14.19
N LEU A 112 11.50 -0.14 -14.75
CA LEU A 112 11.91 -0.33 -16.14
C LEU A 112 10.94 0.36 -17.11
N THR A 113 9.65 0.25 -16.83
CA THR A 113 8.59 0.86 -17.65
C THR A 113 8.61 2.37 -17.56
N LEU A 114 8.76 2.92 -16.35
CA LEU A 114 8.87 4.36 -16.14
C LEU A 114 10.05 4.95 -16.91
N LEU A 115 11.21 4.29 -16.85
CA LEU A 115 12.41 4.73 -17.57
C LEU A 115 12.24 4.63 -19.09
N TRP A 116 11.54 3.59 -19.57
CA TRP A 116 11.20 3.45 -20.99
C TRP A 116 10.33 4.61 -21.50
N ILE A 117 9.29 5.02 -20.75
CA ILE A 117 8.46 6.20 -21.08
C ILE A 117 9.32 7.46 -21.14
N MET A 118 10.30 7.58 -20.25
CA MET A 118 11.24 8.72 -20.17
C MET A 118 12.39 8.65 -21.20
N HIS A 119 12.30 7.78 -22.21
CA HIS A 119 13.30 7.58 -23.26
C HIS A 119 14.66 7.05 -22.75
N TYR A 120 14.71 6.49 -21.55
CA TYR A 120 15.89 5.81 -21.00
C TYR A 120 15.66 4.29 -20.96
N SER A 121 15.68 3.66 -22.15
CA SER A 121 15.26 2.28 -22.32
C SER A 121 16.30 1.27 -21.83
N TYR A 122 15.86 0.29 -21.06
CA TYR A 122 16.66 -0.89 -20.66
C TYR A 122 17.17 -1.69 -21.87
N LEU A 123 16.41 -1.74 -22.97
CA LEU A 123 16.82 -2.48 -24.17
C LEU A 123 18.00 -1.81 -24.90
N GLN A 124 18.22 -0.52 -24.68
CA GLN A 124 19.30 0.25 -25.31
C GLN A 124 20.47 0.47 -24.34
N HIS A 125 20.16 0.73 -23.08
CA HIS A 125 21.14 0.96 -22.00
C HIS A 125 20.78 0.05 -20.82
N PRO A 126 21.19 -1.23 -20.81
CA PRO A 126 20.71 -2.19 -19.81
C PRO A 126 21.21 -1.88 -18.40
N ASP A 127 22.43 -1.36 -18.27
CA ASP A 127 23.12 -1.27 -16.98
C ASP A 127 22.45 -0.33 -15.96
N GLY A 128 22.08 0.88 -16.39
CA GLY A 128 21.46 1.89 -15.51
C GLY A 128 20.07 1.50 -15.01
N PRO A 129 19.11 1.23 -15.90
CA PRO A 129 17.77 0.77 -15.56
C PRO A 129 17.74 -0.53 -14.75
N ALA A 130 18.60 -1.51 -15.07
CA ALA A 130 18.68 -2.75 -14.29
C ALA A 130 19.11 -2.49 -12.84
N MET A 131 20.16 -1.71 -12.67
CA MET A 131 20.65 -1.32 -11.35
C MET A 131 19.57 -0.57 -10.56
N MET A 132 18.91 0.41 -11.17
CA MET A 132 17.83 1.17 -10.53
C MET A 132 16.65 0.27 -10.16
N ALA A 133 16.26 -0.66 -11.03
CA ALA A 133 15.16 -1.58 -10.78
C ALA A 133 15.42 -2.47 -9.55
N ILE A 134 16.61 -3.07 -9.43
CA ILE A 134 16.96 -3.91 -8.26
C ILE A 134 17.02 -3.06 -6.98
N ILE A 135 17.66 -1.89 -7.02
CA ILE A 135 17.80 -1.04 -5.82
C ILE A 135 16.43 -0.52 -5.36
N ILE A 136 15.63 0.04 -6.26
CA ILE A 136 14.34 0.64 -5.90
C ILE A 136 13.34 -0.42 -5.45
N SER A 137 13.33 -1.60 -6.09
CA SER A 137 12.48 -2.72 -5.65
C SER A 137 12.89 -3.21 -4.26
N CYS A 138 14.18 -3.49 -4.06
CA CYS A 138 14.73 -3.97 -2.79
C CYS A 138 14.45 -3.00 -1.63
N THR A 139 14.72 -1.71 -1.82
CA THR A 139 14.50 -0.68 -0.79
C THR A 139 13.01 -0.51 -0.44
N SER A 140 12.13 -0.61 -1.43
CA SER A 140 10.67 -0.53 -1.23
C SER A 140 10.12 -1.77 -0.54
N VAL A 141 10.60 -2.97 -0.90
CA VAL A 141 10.25 -4.23 -0.24
C VAL A 141 10.73 -4.25 1.20
N ALA A 142 11.97 -3.80 1.46
CA ALA A 142 12.51 -3.69 2.81
C ALA A 142 11.62 -2.83 3.71
N ARG A 143 11.20 -1.66 3.20
CA ARG A 143 10.31 -0.75 3.91
C ARG A 143 9.00 -1.42 4.29
N ASP A 144 8.32 -2.02 3.32
CA ASP A 144 7.00 -2.57 3.53
C ASP A 144 7.05 -3.81 4.44
N ALA A 145 8.05 -4.68 4.27
CA ALA A 145 8.25 -5.84 5.13
C ALA A 145 8.58 -5.45 6.58
N PHE A 146 9.38 -4.38 6.78
CA PHE A 146 9.63 -3.81 8.10
C PHE A 146 8.35 -3.27 8.76
N GLU A 147 7.52 -2.53 8.02
CA GLU A 147 6.24 -2.02 8.51
C GLU A 147 5.30 -3.15 8.92
N ILE A 148 5.19 -4.19 8.10
CA ILE A 148 4.39 -5.39 8.41
C ILE A 148 4.93 -6.10 9.67
N GLY A 149 6.25 -6.24 9.79
CA GLY A 149 6.90 -6.81 10.98
C GLY A 149 6.61 -6.00 12.24
N HIS A 150 6.61 -4.67 12.13
CA HIS A 150 6.29 -3.79 13.25
C HIS A 150 4.83 -3.89 13.68
N VAL A 151 3.88 -3.90 12.73
CA VAL A 151 2.45 -4.13 13.01
C VAL A 151 2.26 -5.47 13.73
N ARG A 152 2.91 -6.53 13.25
CA ARG A 152 2.81 -7.85 13.90
C ARG A 152 3.43 -7.86 15.30
N LYS A 153 4.54 -7.14 15.53
CA LYS A 153 5.09 -6.96 16.88
C LYS A 153 4.06 -6.34 17.82
N LEU A 154 3.41 -5.26 17.41
CA LEU A 154 2.38 -4.58 18.21
C LEU A 154 1.19 -5.50 18.50
N SER A 155 0.79 -6.33 17.52
CA SER A 155 -0.26 -7.33 17.71
C SER A 155 0.09 -8.36 18.79
N VAL A 156 1.33 -8.84 18.83
CA VAL A 156 1.77 -9.80 19.86
C VAL A 156 1.89 -9.13 21.23
N LEU A 157 2.21 -7.83 21.28
CA LEU A 157 2.26 -7.04 22.52
C LEU A 157 0.87 -6.61 23.03
N GLY A 158 -0.21 -7.18 22.50
CA GLY A 158 -1.57 -6.95 23.01
C GLY A 158 -2.30 -5.75 22.39
N ARG A 159 -1.81 -5.17 21.28
CA ARG A 159 -2.57 -4.21 20.46
C ARG A 159 -3.18 -4.92 19.24
N PRO A 160 -4.39 -5.50 19.33
CA PRO A 160 -4.99 -6.22 18.21
C PRO A 160 -5.27 -5.26 17.04
N PHE A 161 -4.98 -5.72 15.82
CA PHE A 161 -5.39 -5.03 14.60
C PHE A 161 -6.53 -5.81 13.96
N LEU A 162 -7.64 -5.13 13.68
CA LEU A 162 -8.81 -5.73 13.06
C LEU A 162 -8.51 -6.20 11.63
N THR A 163 -7.61 -5.50 10.94
CA THR A 163 -7.18 -5.82 9.58
C THR A 163 -5.69 -6.08 9.55
N PHE A 164 -5.27 -7.29 9.17
CA PHE A 164 -3.89 -7.56 8.81
C PHE A 164 -3.73 -7.48 7.27
N PRO A 165 -2.65 -6.89 6.73
CA PRO A 165 -2.52 -6.62 5.29
C PRO A 165 -2.08 -7.85 4.46
N ASP A 166 -2.66 -9.04 4.72
CA ASP A 166 -2.38 -10.31 4.03
C ASP A 166 -3.37 -10.67 2.90
N GLY A 167 -4.43 -9.87 2.74
CA GLY A 167 -5.47 -10.09 1.73
C GLY A 167 -6.47 -11.19 2.10
N GLU A 168 -6.45 -11.74 3.31
CA GLU A 168 -7.48 -12.68 3.78
C GLU A 168 -8.86 -12.01 3.82
N GLN A 169 -8.95 -10.81 4.40
CA GLN A 169 -10.20 -10.06 4.50
C GLN A 169 -10.77 -9.66 3.13
N LEU A 170 -9.90 -9.40 2.14
CA LEU A 170 -10.36 -9.16 0.77
C LEU A 170 -11.00 -10.42 0.17
N ARG A 171 -10.39 -11.59 0.36
CA ARG A 171 -10.94 -12.85 -0.15
C ARG A 171 -12.29 -13.15 0.48
N VAL A 172 -12.42 -12.94 1.78
CA VAL A 172 -13.71 -13.07 2.50
C VAL A 172 -14.76 -12.10 1.94
N LEU A 173 -14.38 -10.84 1.69
CA LEU A 173 -15.27 -9.84 1.10
C LEU A 173 -15.76 -10.27 -0.29
N VAL A 174 -14.85 -10.69 -1.17
CA VAL A 174 -15.20 -11.13 -2.53
C VAL A 174 -16.07 -12.37 -2.49
N GLN A 175 -15.82 -13.32 -1.58
CA GLN A 175 -16.63 -14.54 -1.47
C GLN A 175 -18.03 -14.29 -0.89
N ARG A 176 -18.16 -13.43 0.12
CA ARG A 176 -19.43 -13.23 0.85
C ARG A 176 -20.28 -12.09 0.29
N ARG A 177 -19.65 -11.08 -0.31
CA ARG A 177 -20.29 -9.85 -0.80
C ARG A 177 -19.94 -9.56 -2.26
N ALA A 178 -19.77 -10.62 -3.07
CA ALA A 178 -19.48 -10.53 -4.50
C ALA A 178 -20.44 -9.58 -5.23
N TRP A 179 -21.73 -9.61 -4.87
CA TRP A 179 -22.76 -8.78 -5.50
C TRP A 179 -22.59 -7.28 -5.24
N GLN A 180 -21.96 -6.87 -4.13
CA GLN A 180 -21.68 -5.46 -3.82
C GLN A 180 -20.41 -4.98 -4.53
N VAL A 181 -19.43 -5.86 -4.70
CA VAL A 181 -18.14 -5.56 -5.33
C VAL A 181 -18.22 -5.65 -6.86
N GLY A 182 -19.05 -6.56 -7.39
CA GLY A 182 -19.20 -6.85 -8.81
C GLY A 182 -19.49 -5.63 -9.68
N PRO A 183 -20.44 -4.75 -9.32
CA PRO A 183 -20.71 -3.53 -10.08
C PRO A 183 -19.48 -2.62 -10.23
N TRP A 184 -18.67 -2.47 -9.17
CA TRP A 184 -17.44 -1.66 -9.23
C TRP A 184 -16.39 -2.27 -10.16
N ALA A 185 -16.27 -3.60 -10.16
CA ALA A 185 -15.39 -4.31 -11.08
C ALA A 185 -15.87 -4.14 -12.54
N LEU A 186 -17.18 -4.29 -12.81
CA LEU A 186 -17.76 -4.13 -14.14
C LEU A 186 -17.59 -2.71 -14.69
N VAL A 187 -17.91 -1.70 -13.89
CA VAL A 187 -17.68 -0.29 -14.27
C VAL A 187 -16.20 -0.04 -14.53
N GLY A 188 -15.33 -0.62 -13.69
CA GLY A 188 -13.89 -0.58 -13.91
C GLY A 188 -13.47 -1.18 -15.24
N LEU A 189 -13.91 -2.40 -15.57
CA LEU A 189 -13.59 -3.06 -16.84
C LEU A 189 -13.98 -2.17 -18.03
N SER A 190 -15.20 -1.63 -18.03
CA SER A 190 -15.71 -0.78 -19.10
C SER A 190 -14.91 0.54 -19.23
N LEU A 191 -14.73 1.28 -18.13
CA LEU A 191 -13.99 2.54 -18.15
C LEU A 191 -12.52 2.34 -18.53
N GLY A 192 -11.92 1.26 -18.05
CA GLY A 192 -10.53 0.92 -18.33
C GLY A 192 -10.31 0.53 -19.79
N ALA A 193 -11.21 -0.25 -20.38
CA ALA A 193 -11.12 -0.59 -21.80
C ALA A 193 -11.17 0.66 -22.68
N LEU A 194 -12.03 1.63 -22.35
CA LEU A 194 -12.16 2.90 -23.07
C LEU A 194 -10.88 3.78 -23.01
N THR A 195 -10.01 3.57 -22.02
CA THR A 195 -8.74 4.31 -21.96
C THR A 195 -7.79 4.02 -23.11
N SER A 196 -7.94 2.86 -23.78
CA SER A 196 -7.15 2.53 -24.98
C SER A 196 -7.30 3.56 -26.09
N LEU A 197 -8.45 4.25 -26.15
CA LEU A 197 -8.77 5.26 -27.16
C LEU A 197 -7.89 6.52 -27.03
N SER A 198 -7.37 6.84 -25.84
CA SER A 198 -6.57 8.06 -25.65
C SER A 198 -5.21 8.01 -26.36
N GLY A 199 -4.73 6.82 -26.72
CA GLY A 199 -3.49 6.63 -27.48
C GLY A 199 -3.66 6.76 -28.99
N LEU A 200 -4.89 6.72 -29.53
CA LEU A 200 -5.13 6.64 -30.99
C LEU A 200 -4.71 7.91 -31.75
N ALA A 201 -4.78 9.06 -31.10
CA ALA A 201 -4.45 10.35 -31.71
C ALA A 201 -2.96 10.73 -31.59
N VAL A 202 -2.14 9.89 -30.93
CA VAL A 202 -0.73 10.21 -30.65
C VAL A 202 0.18 9.39 -31.55
N ALA A 203 0.96 10.08 -32.38
CA ALA A 203 1.84 9.43 -33.36
C ALA A 203 3.03 8.68 -32.74
N SER A 204 3.52 9.12 -31.56
CA SER A 204 4.63 8.46 -30.88
C SER A 204 4.15 7.37 -29.93
N GLU A 205 4.83 6.22 -29.91
CA GLU A 205 4.49 5.10 -29.03
C GLU A 205 4.58 5.47 -27.55
N GLN A 206 5.65 6.16 -27.15
CA GLN A 206 5.84 6.64 -25.78
C GLN A 206 4.79 7.70 -25.41
N GLY A 207 4.39 8.54 -26.37
CA GLY A 207 3.34 9.54 -26.17
C GLY A 207 1.97 8.88 -25.98
N ALA A 208 1.64 7.87 -26.77
CA ALA A 208 0.42 7.08 -26.63
C ALA A 208 0.38 6.34 -25.28
N ALA A 209 1.50 5.72 -24.89
CA ALA A 209 1.64 5.06 -23.59
C ALA A 209 1.49 6.05 -22.42
N LEU A 210 2.04 7.26 -22.53
CA LEU A 210 1.87 8.31 -21.53
C LEU A 210 0.42 8.79 -21.44
N ALA A 211 -0.25 9.01 -22.58
CA ALA A 211 -1.66 9.41 -22.63
C ALA A 211 -2.56 8.35 -21.97
N GLN A 212 -2.31 7.08 -22.26
CA GLN A 212 -3.01 5.96 -21.63
C GLN A 212 -2.73 5.88 -20.13
N LEU A 213 -1.46 6.00 -19.71
CA LEU A 213 -1.08 6.04 -18.30
C LEU A 213 -1.84 7.16 -17.56
N VAL A 214 -1.85 8.38 -18.10
CA VAL A 214 -2.56 9.52 -17.48
C VAL A 214 -4.06 9.23 -17.39
N THR A 215 -4.66 8.69 -18.45
CA THR A 215 -6.10 8.41 -18.49
C THR A 215 -6.49 7.33 -17.49
N VAL A 216 -5.77 6.20 -17.46
CA VAL A 216 -5.99 5.11 -16.48
C VAL A 216 -5.76 5.59 -15.06
N THR A 217 -4.77 6.46 -14.84
CA THR A 217 -4.47 7.03 -13.52
C THR A 217 -5.65 7.86 -13.01
N LEU A 218 -6.19 8.75 -13.84
CA LEU A 218 -7.29 9.63 -13.47
C LEU A 218 -8.59 8.83 -13.26
N LEU A 219 -8.95 7.97 -14.22
CA LEU A 219 -10.19 7.19 -14.15
C LEU A 219 -10.13 6.10 -13.07
N GLY A 220 -9.02 5.37 -12.99
CA GLY A 220 -8.81 4.35 -11.96
C GLY A 220 -8.78 4.95 -10.55
N GLY A 221 -8.11 6.09 -10.38
CA GLY A 221 -8.10 6.83 -9.12
C GLY A 221 -9.47 7.39 -8.73
N GLY A 222 -10.21 7.95 -9.71
CA GLY A 222 -11.57 8.44 -9.50
C GLY A 222 -12.55 7.33 -9.13
N LEU A 223 -12.48 6.19 -9.84
CA LEU A 223 -13.30 5.01 -9.54
C LEU A 223 -12.98 4.46 -8.14
N ALA A 224 -11.70 4.39 -7.75
CA ALA A 224 -11.30 3.94 -6.42
C ALA A 224 -11.85 4.84 -5.32
N LEU A 225 -11.90 6.17 -5.54
CA LEU A 225 -12.51 7.12 -4.63
C LEU A 225 -14.03 6.87 -4.48
N CYS A 226 -14.75 6.73 -5.60
CA CYS A 226 -16.18 6.46 -5.58
C CYS A 226 -16.49 5.11 -4.90
N ALA A 227 -15.73 4.07 -5.25
CA ALA A 227 -15.88 2.73 -4.68
C ALA A 227 -15.59 2.73 -3.18
N TYR A 228 -14.59 3.51 -2.74
CA TYR A 228 -14.27 3.68 -1.33
C TYR A 228 -15.45 4.23 -0.52
N PHE A 229 -16.10 5.30 -1.00
CA PHE A 229 -17.30 5.81 -0.32
C PHE A 229 -18.47 4.82 -0.37
N GLY A 230 -18.58 4.05 -1.45
CA GLY A 230 -19.56 2.96 -1.54
C GLY A 230 -19.33 1.86 -0.49
N GLY A 231 -18.08 1.57 -0.13
CA GLY A 231 -17.76 0.62 0.94
C GLY A 231 -17.82 1.21 2.34
N LEU A 232 -17.59 2.53 2.49
CA LEU A 232 -17.53 3.20 3.79
C LEU A 232 -18.90 3.37 4.46
N TYR A 233 -19.96 3.57 3.66
CA TYR A 233 -21.34 3.72 4.16
C TYR A 233 -22.32 2.93 3.28
N PRO A 234 -22.39 1.59 3.42
CA PRO A 234 -23.20 0.75 2.54
C PRO A 234 -24.71 1.03 2.61
N ALA A 235 -25.19 1.67 3.70
CA ALA A 235 -26.59 2.05 3.88
C ALA A 235 -26.97 3.38 3.21
N SER A 236 -26.01 4.18 2.76
CA SER A 236 -26.26 5.47 2.11
C SER A 236 -25.72 5.48 0.68
N SER A 237 -26.27 6.36 -0.17
CA SER A 237 -25.74 6.53 -1.51
C SER A 237 -24.33 7.13 -1.43
N TRP A 238 -23.36 6.49 -2.09
CA TRP A 238 -21.98 6.96 -2.17
C TRP A 238 -21.87 8.42 -2.66
N LEU A 239 -22.82 8.86 -3.52
CA LEU A 239 -22.87 10.21 -4.05
C LEU A 239 -23.16 11.25 -2.94
N HIS A 240 -23.97 10.86 -1.95
CA HIS A 240 -24.28 11.69 -0.80
C HIS A 240 -23.05 11.89 0.09
N SER A 241 -22.35 10.80 0.41
CA SER A 241 -21.10 10.85 1.19
C SER A 241 -19.99 11.64 0.50
N LEU A 242 -19.88 11.51 -0.83
CA LEU A 242 -18.92 12.27 -1.62
C LEU A 242 -19.20 13.78 -1.55
N ARG A 243 -20.47 14.18 -1.68
CA ARG A 243 -20.88 15.60 -1.62
C ARG A 243 -20.73 16.23 -0.22
N GLN A 244 -20.84 15.44 0.84
CA GLN A 244 -20.69 15.90 2.21
C GLN A 244 -19.23 15.98 2.68
N THR A 245 -18.31 15.33 1.96
CA THR A 245 -16.89 15.31 2.34
C THR A 245 -16.19 16.57 1.85
N ALA A 246 -15.32 17.14 2.69
CA ALA A 246 -14.53 18.31 2.33
C ALA A 246 -13.64 18.03 1.10
N PRO A 247 -13.51 18.97 0.15
CA PRO A 247 -12.75 18.76 -1.08
C PRO A 247 -11.27 18.47 -0.82
N GLY A 248 -10.70 18.98 0.28
CA GLY A 248 -9.32 18.68 0.67
C GLY A 248 -9.09 17.20 1.02
N GLU A 249 -10.05 16.55 1.70
CA GLU A 249 -9.94 15.12 2.03
C GLU A 249 -10.22 14.24 0.81
N LEU A 250 -11.13 14.67 -0.08
CA LEU A 250 -11.35 14.03 -1.38
C LEU A 250 -10.09 14.07 -2.23
N LEU A 251 -9.46 15.25 -2.37
CA LEU A 251 -8.22 15.42 -3.12
C LEU A 251 -7.10 14.58 -2.52
N LYS A 252 -6.99 14.56 -1.18
CA LYS A 252 -6.00 13.74 -0.48
C LYS A 252 -6.14 12.28 -0.85
N TYR A 253 -7.33 11.68 -0.70
CA TYR A 253 -7.56 10.26 -1.03
C TYR A 253 -7.44 9.97 -2.53
N TRP A 254 -7.96 10.86 -3.38
CA TRP A 254 -7.93 10.71 -4.83
C TRP A 254 -6.50 10.76 -5.38
N TRP A 255 -5.73 11.78 -5.01
CA TRP A 255 -4.32 11.88 -5.33
C TRP A 255 -3.55 10.70 -4.74
N TRP A 256 -3.84 10.38 -3.48
CA TRP A 256 -3.20 9.31 -2.76
C TRP A 256 -4.14 8.62 -1.73
N PRO A 257 -4.48 7.34 -1.91
CA PRO A 257 -3.80 6.34 -2.73
C PRO A 257 -4.35 6.18 -4.16
N GLY A 258 -5.46 6.83 -4.55
CA GLY A 258 -6.17 6.51 -5.79
C GLY A 258 -5.31 6.55 -7.06
N MET A 259 -4.86 7.74 -7.47
CA MET A 259 -4.04 7.94 -8.66
C MET A 259 -2.68 7.24 -8.54
N ALA A 260 -2.00 7.38 -7.40
CA ALA A 260 -0.68 6.82 -7.20
C ALA A 260 -0.64 5.30 -7.41
N PHE A 261 -1.65 4.56 -6.95
CA PHE A 261 -1.67 3.11 -7.14
C PHE A 261 -2.19 2.72 -8.52
N ALA A 262 -3.18 3.44 -9.09
CA ALA A 262 -3.63 3.21 -10.46
C ALA A 262 -2.48 3.32 -11.46
N SER A 263 -1.66 4.38 -11.36
CA SER A 263 -0.47 4.53 -12.20
C SER A 263 0.53 3.41 -11.98
N THR A 264 0.80 3.03 -10.73
CA THR A 264 1.76 1.95 -10.44
C THR A 264 1.32 0.61 -11.03
N TYR A 265 0.03 0.27 -10.91
CA TYR A 265 -0.49 -0.99 -11.45
C TYR A 265 -0.48 -1.00 -12.97
N TYR A 266 -0.78 0.14 -13.60
CA TYR A 266 -0.71 0.27 -15.05
C TYR A 266 0.72 0.16 -15.59
N LEU A 267 1.69 0.83 -14.94
CA LEU A 267 3.11 0.69 -15.28
C LEU A 267 3.60 -0.76 -15.15
N VAL A 268 3.14 -1.48 -14.13
CA VAL A 268 3.48 -2.90 -13.97
C VAL A 268 2.89 -3.73 -15.10
N ALA A 269 1.61 -3.54 -15.43
CA ALA A 269 0.94 -4.27 -16.51
C ALA A 269 1.64 -4.04 -17.87
N MET A 270 1.98 -2.78 -18.16
CA MET A 270 2.74 -2.42 -19.35
C MET A 270 4.15 -3.03 -19.34
N GLY A 271 4.82 -3.05 -18.19
CA GLY A 271 6.11 -3.71 -18.02
C GLY A 271 6.07 -5.21 -18.27
N VAL A 272 5.00 -5.90 -17.84
CA VAL A 272 4.79 -7.32 -18.18
C VAL A 272 4.74 -7.49 -19.70
N LEU A 273 3.96 -6.66 -20.38
CA LEU A 273 3.81 -6.74 -21.83
C LEU A 273 5.15 -6.49 -22.57
N LEU A 274 5.85 -5.43 -22.19
CA LEU A 274 7.11 -5.00 -22.82
C LEU A 274 8.29 -5.95 -22.52
N PHE A 275 8.46 -6.37 -21.27
CA PHE A 275 9.69 -7.03 -20.82
C PHE A 275 9.54 -8.54 -20.59
N VAL A 276 8.32 -9.01 -20.25
CA VAL A 276 8.07 -10.44 -20.00
C VAL A 276 7.50 -11.10 -21.25
N VAL A 277 6.42 -10.55 -21.80
CA VAL A 277 5.80 -11.06 -23.03
C VAL A 277 6.62 -10.67 -24.27
N ARG A 278 7.47 -9.64 -24.17
CA ARG A 278 8.32 -9.12 -25.24
C ARG A 278 7.52 -8.64 -26.45
N GLN A 279 6.36 -8.04 -26.23
CA GLN A 279 5.63 -7.36 -27.29
C GLN A 279 6.19 -5.94 -27.45
N PRO A 280 6.82 -5.60 -28.59
CA PRO A 280 7.47 -4.31 -28.78
C PRO A 280 6.46 -3.18 -28.97
N THR A 281 5.26 -3.47 -29.46
CA THR A 281 4.23 -2.48 -29.79
C THR A 281 3.01 -2.59 -28.88
N MET A 282 2.51 -1.46 -28.40
CA MET A 282 1.31 -1.38 -27.56
C MET A 282 0.07 -1.38 -28.46
N THR A 283 -0.46 -2.56 -28.76
CA THR A 283 -1.72 -2.67 -29.53
C THR A 283 -2.90 -2.13 -28.73
N VAL A 284 -3.90 -1.57 -29.41
CA VAL A 284 -5.14 -1.06 -28.79
C VAL A 284 -5.83 -2.13 -27.93
N GLY A 285 -5.84 -3.38 -28.39
CA GLY A 285 -6.41 -4.49 -27.65
C GLY A 285 -5.65 -4.76 -26.34
N ALA A 286 -4.31 -4.78 -26.38
CA ALA A 286 -3.50 -5.00 -25.19
C ALA A 286 -3.67 -3.84 -24.18
N THR A 287 -3.72 -2.60 -24.65
CA THR A 287 -3.90 -1.43 -23.79
C THR A 287 -5.30 -1.38 -23.18
N ALA A 288 -6.32 -1.81 -23.92
CA ALA A 288 -7.68 -1.96 -23.41
C ALA A 288 -7.75 -3.00 -22.29
N VAL A 289 -7.13 -4.17 -22.48
CA VAL A 289 -7.09 -5.23 -21.46
C VAL A 289 -6.35 -4.78 -20.21
N MET A 290 -5.19 -4.14 -20.36
CA MET A 290 -4.42 -3.61 -19.22
C MET A 290 -5.20 -2.52 -18.48
N GLY A 291 -5.79 -1.58 -19.22
CA GLY A 291 -6.61 -0.52 -18.65
C GLY A 291 -7.77 -1.10 -17.85
N ALA A 292 -8.55 -2.00 -18.47
CA ALA A 292 -9.69 -2.69 -17.85
C ALA A 292 -9.30 -3.43 -16.57
N LEU A 293 -8.21 -4.19 -16.60
CA LEU A 293 -7.73 -4.95 -15.45
C LEU A 293 -7.37 -4.03 -14.28
N VAL A 294 -6.63 -2.95 -14.56
CA VAL A 294 -6.17 -2.01 -13.53
C VAL A 294 -7.34 -1.24 -12.91
N THR A 295 -8.22 -0.67 -13.72
CA THR A 295 -9.38 0.08 -13.21
C THR A 295 -10.36 -0.81 -12.46
N ALA A 296 -10.61 -2.04 -12.94
CA ALA A 296 -11.42 -3.02 -12.20
C ALA A 296 -10.81 -3.35 -10.84
N MET A 297 -9.51 -3.63 -10.81
CA MET A 297 -8.79 -3.88 -9.56
C MET A 297 -8.84 -2.66 -8.61
N MET A 298 -8.72 -1.45 -9.14
CA MET A 298 -8.83 -0.22 -8.34
C MET A 298 -10.24 -0.02 -7.77
N GLY A 299 -11.30 -0.36 -8.51
CA GLY A 299 -12.67 -0.37 -8.00
C GLY A 299 -12.85 -1.37 -6.85
N VAL A 300 -12.37 -2.61 -7.03
CA VAL A 300 -12.42 -3.65 -5.99
C VAL A 300 -11.64 -3.23 -4.73
N TYR A 301 -10.41 -2.74 -4.91
CA TYR A 301 -9.57 -2.30 -3.79
C TYR A 301 -10.10 -1.06 -3.09
N GLY A 302 -10.64 -0.09 -3.85
CA GLY A 302 -11.30 1.08 -3.29
C GLY A 302 -12.45 0.68 -2.36
N TYR A 303 -13.37 -0.16 -2.86
CA TYR A 303 -14.49 -0.67 -2.07
C TYR A 303 -14.04 -1.43 -0.82
N TYR A 304 -13.06 -2.33 -0.97
CA TYR A 304 -12.49 -3.09 0.15
C TYR A 304 -11.92 -2.17 1.25
N LEU A 305 -11.17 -1.12 0.87
CA LEU A 305 -10.61 -0.18 1.84
C LEU A 305 -11.70 0.62 2.56
N GLY A 306 -12.81 0.93 1.87
CA GLY A 306 -13.99 1.55 2.45
C GLY A 306 -14.64 0.64 3.49
N ASP A 307 -14.94 -0.61 3.13
CA ASP A 307 -15.54 -1.61 4.03
C ASP A 307 -14.67 -1.86 5.26
N ARG A 308 -13.34 -1.96 5.09
CA ARG A 308 -12.44 -2.15 6.25
C ARG A 308 -12.39 -0.94 7.17
N ARG A 309 -12.44 0.28 6.62
CA ARG A 309 -12.52 1.48 7.45
C ARG A 309 -13.86 1.53 8.20
N HIS A 310 -14.96 1.22 7.54
CA HIS A 310 -16.28 1.15 8.18
C HIS A 310 -16.27 0.19 9.37
N VAL A 311 -15.71 -1.02 9.19
CA VAL A 311 -15.57 -2.01 10.27
C VAL A 311 -14.71 -1.50 11.42
N GLU A 312 -13.63 -0.74 11.15
CA GLU A 312 -12.83 -0.12 12.22
C GLU A 312 -13.62 0.96 12.96
N ASP A 313 -14.36 1.79 12.24
CA ASP A 313 -15.19 2.86 12.83
C ASP A 313 -16.32 2.28 13.71
N GLU A 314 -16.87 1.11 13.36
CA GLU A 314 -17.88 0.41 14.16
C GLU A 314 -17.31 -0.28 15.41
N GLN A 315 -16.17 -0.97 15.28
CA GLN A 315 -15.62 -1.83 16.35
C GLN A 315 -14.69 -1.08 17.31
N ALA A 316 -14.04 -0.02 16.83
CA ALA A 316 -13.22 0.86 17.63
C ALA A 316 -13.55 2.30 17.24
N PRO A 317 -14.74 2.83 17.61
CA PRO A 317 -15.05 4.23 17.40
C PRO A 317 -13.95 5.02 18.08
N GLN A 318 -13.03 5.60 17.30
CA GLN A 318 -12.12 6.60 17.83
C GLN A 318 -13.05 7.66 18.39
N LEU A 319 -13.06 7.80 19.72
CA LEU A 319 -13.93 8.71 20.46
C LEU A 319 -14.09 9.98 19.65
N SER A 320 -15.33 10.28 19.25
CA SER A 320 -15.58 11.32 18.24
C SER A 320 -14.87 12.62 18.63
N PRO A 321 -14.42 13.45 17.67
CA PRO A 321 -13.88 14.78 17.95
C PRO A 321 -14.86 15.67 18.75
N GLY A 322 -16.15 15.30 18.82
CA GLY A 322 -17.16 15.93 19.68
C GLY A 322 -17.09 15.52 21.15
N MET A 323 -16.66 14.29 21.47
CA MET A 323 -16.48 13.84 22.87
C MET A 323 -15.22 14.41 23.53
N LEU A 324 -14.21 14.82 22.75
CA LEU A 324 -13.05 15.58 23.22
C LEU A 324 -13.34 17.08 23.42
N ARG A 325 -14.56 17.54 23.09
CA ARG A 325 -15.02 18.92 23.34
C ARG A 325 -15.96 19.03 24.54
N CYS A 326 -16.31 17.93 25.20
CA CYS A 326 -17.07 17.98 26.44
C CYS A 326 -16.12 18.23 27.62
N PRO A 327 -16.12 19.42 28.24
CA PRO A 327 -15.24 19.74 29.36
C PRO A 327 -15.45 18.84 30.59
N PHE A 328 -16.55 18.06 30.63
CA PHE A 328 -16.85 17.15 31.73
C PHE A 328 -16.09 15.81 31.68
N MET A 329 -15.74 15.29 30.50
CA MET A 329 -15.04 13.99 30.35
C MET A 329 -13.51 14.08 30.55
N MET A 330 -12.92 15.25 30.32
CA MET A 330 -11.49 15.48 30.56
C MET A 330 -11.13 15.41 32.06
N GLY A 331 -12.09 15.71 32.95
CA GLY A 331 -11.92 15.63 34.40
C GLY A 331 -11.96 14.22 34.98
N ILE A 332 -12.60 13.26 34.30
CA ILE A 332 -12.72 11.86 34.77
C ILE A 332 -11.55 11.01 34.26
N LEU A 333 -11.10 11.24 33.02
CA LEU A 333 -9.94 10.55 32.45
C LEU A 333 -8.60 11.15 32.90
N GLY A 334 -8.57 12.41 33.35
CA GLY A 334 -7.39 13.02 33.96
C GLY A 334 -7.13 12.59 35.41
N LYS A 335 -8.14 12.06 36.11
CA LYS A 335 -8.04 11.66 37.53
C LYS A 335 -7.70 10.19 37.76
N SER A 336 -7.75 9.35 36.74
CA SER A 336 -7.54 7.90 36.86
C SER A 336 -6.12 7.41 36.53
N ILE A 337 -5.18 8.31 36.22
CA ILE A 337 -3.77 7.97 35.93
C ILE A 337 -2.79 8.57 36.96
N GLY A 338 -3.29 9.06 38.11
CA GLY A 338 -2.41 9.65 39.12
C GLY A 338 -3.02 9.72 40.50
N ALA A 339 -3.30 8.57 41.12
CA ALA A 339 -3.40 8.42 42.57
C ALA A 339 -3.47 6.94 42.97
N ASP A 340 -2.34 6.24 42.89
CA ASP A 340 -2.09 5.10 43.77
C ASP A 340 -0.67 5.26 44.32
N GLY A 341 -0.59 5.62 45.60
CA GLY A 341 0.64 5.60 46.39
C GLY A 341 1.07 6.93 47.01
N ALA A 342 0.31 7.44 47.99
CA ALA A 342 0.88 7.95 49.25
C ALA A 342 -0.21 8.31 50.26
N ALA A 343 -0.13 7.63 51.40
CA ALA A 343 -0.90 7.76 52.63
C ALA A 343 -1.26 9.18 53.11
N GLY A 344 -2.46 9.28 53.69
CA GLY A 344 -2.65 9.83 55.03
C GLY A 344 -3.05 11.30 55.13
N GLY A 345 -4.29 11.55 55.59
CA GLY A 345 -4.66 12.85 56.16
C GLY A 345 -6.11 13.25 55.99
N PHE A 346 -7.00 12.66 56.79
CA PHE A 346 -8.30 13.23 57.11
C PHE A 346 -8.14 14.65 57.68
N ALA A 347 -8.87 15.65 57.15
CA ALA A 347 -9.37 16.79 57.93
C ALA A 347 -10.49 17.54 57.21
N LEU A 348 -11.67 17.53 57.84
CA LEU A 348 -12.84 18.35 57.55
C LEU A 348 -12.63 19.82 58.01
N GLY A 349 -13.16 20.75 57.22
CA GLY A 349 -14.00 21.85 57.72
C GLY A 349 -13.36 23.20 58.08
N LYS A 350 -13.83 24.26 57.41
CA LYS A 350 -14.24 25.62 57.89
C LYS A 350 -14.05 26.65 56.75
N THR A 351 -15.12 27.13 56.11
CA THR A 351 -15.84 28.40 56.38
C THR A 351 -14.96 29.66 56.43
N GLY A 352 -15.25 30.65 55.56
CA GLY A 352 -15.08 32.07 55.91
C GLY A 352 -14.39 32.98 54.87
N THR A 353 -15.21 33.73 54.13
CA THR A 353 -15.13 35.20 53.88
C THR A 353 -13.83 35.95 53.55
N LYS A 354 -13.93 36.66 52.41
CA LYS A 354 -13.52 38.05 52.08
C LYS A 354 -12.04 38.48 52.19
N GLY A 355 -11.60 39.10 51.10
CA GLY A 355 -10.43 39.97 50.96
C GLY A 355 -10.33 40.37 49.50
#